data_AF-A0A9X4SCI1-F1
#
_entry.id   AF-A0A9X4SCI1-F1
#
_cell.length_a   1.000
_cell.length_b   1.000
_cell.length_c   1.000
_cell.angle_alpha   90.00
_cell.angle_beta   90.00
_cell.angle_gamma   90.00
#
_symmetry.space_group_name_H-M   'P 1'
#
loop_
_entity.id
_entity.type
_entity.pdbx_description
1 polymer ?
#
loop_
_entity_poly.entity_id
_entity_poly.type
_entity_poly.pdbx_seq_one_letter_code
_entity_poly.pdbx_strand_id
1 'polypeptide(L)' 'ATVVSSASAGIAQAVAALIGQGDMYHAVHPFTDRIQKREIVLPKGHNVNYGTGVQVMVELGGGKVVEAGWANQCSAQQ' A
#
# COMPACT_ATOMS: atom_id res chain seq x y z
N ALA A 1 -10.59 2.75 14.18
CA ALA A 1 -9.25 3.31 13.99
C ALA A 1 -8.24 2.17 14.07
N THR A 2 -7.42 1.98 13.06
CA THR A 2 -6.36 0.95 13.06
C THR A 2 -5.10 1.62 13.57
N VAL A 3 -4.53 1.13 14.68
CA VAL A 3 -3.26 1.65 15.20
C VAL A 3 -2.15 1.11 14.32
N VAL A 4 -1.41 2.00 13.66
CA VAL A 4 -0.19 1.66 12.92
C VAL A 4 1.02 1.85 13.83
N SER A 5 1.90 0.85 13.89
CA SER A 5 3.14 0.90 14.67
C SER A 5 4.31 0.28 13.91
N SER A 6 5.52 0.79 14.11
CA SER A 6 6.74 0.30 13.45
C SER A 6 6.58 0.22 11.91
N ALA A 7 6.94 -0.90 11.29
CA ALA A 7 6.88 -1.11 9.84
C ALA A 7 5.49 -0.83 9.21
N SER A 8 4.40 -1.12 9.93
CA SER A 8 3.04 -0.88 9.44
C SER A 8 2.72 0.60 9.25
N ALA A 9 3.25 1.46 10.13
CA ALA A 9 3.14 2.91 10.01
C ALA A 9 3.93 3.42 8.82
N GLY A 10 5.15 2.90 8.64
CA GLY A 10 5.99 3.22 7.48
C GLY A 10 5.30 2.93 6.15
N ILE A 11 4.69 1.75 6.00
CA ILE A 11 3.98 1.36 4.77
C ILE A 11 2.80 2.32 4.51
N ALA A 12 1.92 2.50 5.49
CA ALA A 12 0.72 3.34 5.30
C ALA A 12 1.09 4.80 5.01
N GLN A 13 2.06 5.37 5.73
CA GLN A 13 2.51 6.75 5.53
C GLN A 13 3.23 6.93 4.19
N ALA A 14 4.09 6.00 3.80
CA ALA A 14 4.79 6.08 2.51
C ALA A 14 3.80 5.98 1.33
N VAL A 15 2.82 5.09 1.41
CA VAL A 15 1.76 4.96 0.38
C VAL A 15 0.91 6.23 0.32
N ALA A 16 0.48 6.75 1.47
CA ALA A 16 -0.31 7.97 1.52
C ALA A 16 0.45 9.18 0.95
N ALA A 17 1.73 9.32 1.28
CA ALA A 17 2.60 10.37 0.75
C ALA A 17 2.86 10.23 -0.75
N LEU A 18 3.07 9.01 -1.24
CA LEU A 18 3.29 8.72 -2.66
C LEU A 18 2.06 9.07 -3.50
N ILE A 19 0.87 8.64 -3.07
CA ILE A 19 -0.39 8.89 -3.79
C ILE A 19 -0.78 10.37 -3.70
N GLY A 20 -0.66 10.96 -2.51
CA GLY A 20 -0.95 12.38 -2.28
C GLY A 20 0.08 13.33 -2.86
N GLN A 21 1.26 12.85 -3.29
CA GLN A 21 2.37 13.67 -3.78
C GLN A 21 2.75 14.83 -2.83
N GLY A 22 2.63 14.61 -1.53
CA GLY A 22 2.86 15.63 -0.49
C GLY A 22 1.65 16.51 -0.14
N ASP A 23 0.52 16.35 -0.82
CA ASP A 23 -0.73 17.01 -0.44
C ASP A 23 -1.35 16.36 0.80
N MET A 24 -1.53 17.17 1.84
CA MET A 24 -2.16 16.76 3.10
C MET A 24 -3.61 16.32 2.92
N TYR A 25 -4.31 16.74 1.85
CA TYR A 25 -5.68 16.32 1.58
C TYR A 25 -5.81 14.80 1.53
N HIS A 26 -4.87 14.11 0.87
CA HIS A 26 -4.91 12.65 0.77
C HIS A 26 -4.62 11.97 2.12
N ALA A 27 -3.72 12.54 2.92
CA ALA A 27 -3.37 12.00 4.24
C ALA A 27 -4.59 11.90 5.18
N VAL A 28 -5.57 12.79 5.02
CA VAL A 28 -6.84 12.77 5.80
C VAL A 28 -8.03 12.19 5.03
N HIS A 29 -7.91 11.98 3.70
CA HIS A 29 -8.94 11.37 2.86
C HIS A 29 -8.36 10.24 1.97
N PRO A 30 -7.82 9.16 2.56
CA PRO A 30 -7.15 8.08 1.81
C PRO A 30 -8.08 7.33 0.86
N PHE A 31 -9.40 7.40 1.08
CA PHE A 31 -10.41 6.74 0.24
C PHE A 31 -11.09 7.68 -0.76
N THR A 32 -10.49 8.84 -1.04
CA THR A 32 -11.06 9.82 -1.96
C THR A 32 -11.08 9.34 -3.41
N ASP A 33 -12.15 9.65 -4.14
CA ASP A 33 -12.23 9.40 -5.59
C ASP A 33 -11.56 10.48 -6.45
N ARG A 34 -10.90 11.46 -5.82
CA ARG A 34 -10.16 12.50 -6.56
C ARG A 34 -8.87 11.99 -7.19
N ILE A 35 -8.24 10.99 -6.57
CA ILE A 35 -6.94 10.47 -7.02
C ILE A 35 -7.14 9.04 -7.52
N GLN A 36 -7.02 8.83 -8.82
CA GLN A 36 -7.28 7.52 -9.45
C GLN A 36 -6.02 6.67 -9.61
N LYS A 37 -4.84 7.30 -9.64
CA LYS A 37 -3.55 6.59 -9.73
C LYS A 37 -3.12 6.11 -8.35
N ARG A 38 -3.63 4.95 -7.95
CA ARG A 38 -3.45 4.38 -6.61
C ARG A 38 -2.95 2.94 -6.60
N GLU A 39 -2.62 2.38 -7.76
CA GLU A 39 -2.12 1.01 -7.86
C GLU A 39 -0.69 0.91 -7.32
N ILE A 40 -0.50 0.00 -6.37
CA ILE A 40 0.79 -0.31 -5.75
C ILE A 40 1.14 -1.74 -6.15
N VAL A 41 2.10 -1.85 -7.06
CA VAL A 41 2.59 -3.14 -7.53
C VAL A 41 3.56 -3.72 -6.51
N LEU A 42 3.34 -4.96 -6.08
CA LEU A 42 4.30 -5.70 -5.24
C LEU A 42 4.41 -7.16 -5.66
N PRO A 43 5.58 -7.81 -5.49
CA PRO A 43 5.68 -9.24 -5.71
C PRO A 43 4.78 -10.01 -4.74
N LYS A 44 4.01 -10.99 -5.25
CA LYS A 44 3.04 -11.77 -4.46
C LYS A 44 3.66 -12.42 -3.22
N GLY A 45 4.90 -12.92 -3.33
CA GLY A 45 5.64 -13.50 -2.21
C GLY A 45 5.98 -12.52 -1.07
N HIS A 46 5.89 -11.20 -1.31
CA HIS A 46 6.05 -10.18 -0.26
C HIS A 46 4.72 -9.74 0.36
N ASN A 47 3.57 -10.12 -0.20
CA ASN A 47 2.27 -9.87 0.41
C ASN A 47 1.99 -10.91 1.51
N VAL A 48 2.75 -10.82 2.59
CA VAL A 48 2.68 -11.75 3.72
C VAL A 48 1.98 -11.13 4.91
N ASN A 49 1.59 -11.97 5.87
CA ASN A 49 1.11 -11.54 7.17
C ASN A 49 2.27 -11.50 8.17
N TYR A 50 2.54 -10.32 8.73
CA TYR A 50 3.57 -10.09 9.75
C TYR A 50 2.99 -9.68 11.13
N GLY A 51 1.72 -10.05 11.38
CA GLY A 51 0.86 -9.53 12.45
C GLY A 51 -0.32 -8.73 11.88
N THR A 52 -0.17 -8.25 10.65
CA THR A 52 -1.22 -7.76 9.76
C THR A 52 -0.77 -8.04 8.31
N GLY A 53 -1.69 -8.06 7.35
CA GLY A 53 -1.31 -8.20 5.93
C GLY A 53 -0.62 -6.93 5.42
N VAL A 54 0.43 -7.07 4.61
CA VAL A 54 1.05 -5.92 3.91
C VAL A 54 0.00 -5.16 3.11
N GLN A 55 -0.88 -5.87 2.40
CA GLN A 55 -2.01 -5.28 1.67
C GLN A 55 -2.90 -4.37 2.54
N VAL A 56 -3.20 -4.77 3.78
CA VAL A 56 -4.07 -3.98 4.66
C VAL A 56 -3.45 -2.61 4.95
N MET A 57 -2.13 -2.55 5.14
CA MET A 57 -1.44 -1.27 5.40
C MET A 57 -1.31 -0.41 4.14
N VAL A 58 -1.18 -1.03 2.97
CA VAL A 58 -1.23 -0.32 1.67
C VAL A 58 -2.62 0.29 1.46
N GLU A 59 -3.68 -0.48 1.70
CA GLU A 59 -5.07 -0.02 1.57
C GLU A 59 -5.42 1.06 2.58
N LEU A 60 -4.92 0.95 3.82
CA LEU A 60 -5.08 1.98 4.85
C LEU A 60 -4.43 3.31 4.42
N GLY A 61 -3.32 3.26 3.68
CA GLY A 61 -2.69 4.42 3.06
C GLY A 61 -3.39 4.95 1.81
N GLY A 62 -4.50 4.35 1.37
CA GLY A 62 -5.26 4.74 0.17
C GLY A 62 -4.84 4.02 -1.12
N GLY A 63 -3.89 3.08 -1.02
CA GLY A 63 -3.41 2.30 -2.16
C GLY A 63 -4.34 1.14 -2.53
N LYS A 64 -4.17 0.63 -3.75
CA LYS A 64 -4.79 -0.59 -4.27
C LYS A 64 -3.67 -1.56 -4.64
N VAL A 65 -3.59 -2.68 -3.94
CA VAL A 65 -2.57 -3.69 -4.22
C VAL A 65 -2.78 -4.35 -5.58
N VAL A 66 -1.69 -4.46 -6.34
CA VAL A 66 -1.59 -5.28 -7.55
C VAL A 66 -0.43 -6.24 -7.36
N GLU A 67 -0.73 -7.53 -7.23
CA GLU A 67 0.30 -8.55 -7.00
C GLU A 67 0.97 -8.96 -8.33
N ALA A 68 2.29 -8.96 -8.34
CA ALA A 68 3.11 -9.44 -9.46
C ALA A 68 3.64 -10.85 -9.19
N GLY A 69 3.56 -11.70 -10.20
CA GLY A 69 4.11 -13.07 -10.17
C GLY A 69 3.41 -14.03 -9.20
N TRP A 70 4.18 -14.98 -8.70
CA TRP A 70 3.73 -16.10 -7.86
C TRP A 70 4.21 -15.95 -6.42
N ALA A 71 3.62 -16.74 -5.52
CA ALA A 71 3.95 -16.67 -4.08
C ALA A 71 5.42 -17.01 -3.78
N ASN A 72 6.07 -17.79 -4.65
CA ASN A 72 7.45 -18.26 -4.50
C ASN A 72 8.40 -17.73 -5.57
N GLN A 73 7.94 -16.93 -6.54
CA GLN A 73 8.76 -16.42 -7.64
C GLN A 73 8.17 -15.15 -8.25
N CYS A 74 9.02 -14.17 -8.55
CA CYS A 74 8.67 -12.99 -9.36
C CYS A 74 9.86 -12.65 -10.27
N SER A 75 9.60 -12.44 -11.56
CA SER A 75 10.61 -11.97 -12.53
C SER A 75 10.18 -10.67 -13.19
N ALA A 76 11.12 -9.99 -13.86
CA ALA A 76 10.86 -8.70 -14.50
C ALA A 76 9.96 -8.77 -15.75
N GLN A 77 9.70 -9.97 -16.27
CA GLN A 77 8.83 -10.20 -17.44
C GLN A 77 7.35 -10.38 -17.08
N GLN A 78 7.02 -10.41 -15.78
CA GLN A 78 5.66 -10.58 -15.25
C GLN A 78 5.09 -9.23 -14.83
#